data_AF-A0AAD5TUH7-F1
#
_entry.id   AF-A0AAD5TUH7-F1
#
_cell.length_a   1.000
_cell.length_b   1.000
_cell.length_c   1.000
_cell.angle_alpha   90.00
_cell.angle_beta   90.00
_cell.angle_gamma   90.00
#
_symmetry.space_group_name_H-M   'P 1'
#
loop_
_entity.id
_entity.type
_entity.pdbx_description
1 polymer ?
#
loop_
_entity_poly.entity_id
_entity_poly.type
_entity_poly.pdbx_seq_one_letter_code
_entity_poly.pdbx_strand_id
1 'polypeptide(L)'
;MELVLNYATPGGPPLGINIPNYDDIRMNLGFKNVSLGNVLNARAAGAKHTLIKPEDLEVYTKYMGESHEVQVGLHELLGHGSGKLLQETSEGQFNFDSKNPPKDPFTNLPVKCWYKPGETWGSATAATYEECRAEAVAMYLCVNREILSIFGHEATTADDVMYVCWLSMARAGLTSLEFYDPKSKKWGQAHMQARWAILNVFLNCGLCEVITDTDSVYISLKKELIMTKGVDAIGTFLKKLQLYKATGNGEEGCKFYDEMTSVPSKWFSVRDKVIKLKQPRNTFVQVKTSITSNGDIAVEEYEPTLEGLANSTTLTSIPLENTIPLDPTLVSDVELCAKEIEASINSLTTNLTNSLDEMTNSTKKFVQVQNLSVNNLNLEIDTSIEQTLSLINKVDELTHDMDTVNNLAYQM
;
A
#
# COMPACT_ATOMS: atom_id res chain seq x y z
N MET A 1 -17.54 -7.78 -30.06
CA MET A 1 -16.46 -7.61 -29.06
C MET A 1 -16.39 -6.11 -28.80
N GLU A 2 -16.84 -5.68 -27.62
CA GLU A 2 -16.81 -4.25 -27.26
C GLU A 2 -15.36 -3.88 -26.93
N LEU A 3 -14.74 -3.07 -27.77
CA LEU A 3 -13.35 -2.64 -27.62
C LEU A 3 -13.33 -1.22 -27.08
N VAL A 4 -12.45 -0.95 -26.11
CA VAL A 4 -12.11 0.44 -25.77
C VAL A 4 -11.41 1.06 -26.97
N LEU A 5 -12.10 1.99 -27.63
CA LEU A 5 -11.57 2.71 -28.79
C LEU A 5 -10.65 3.85 -28.35
N ASN A 6 -11.11 4.68 -27.41
CA ASN A 6 -10.31 5.73 -26.79
C ASN A 6 -10.78 5.95 -25.34
N TYR A 7 -9.85 6.24 -24.44
CA TYR A 7 -10.08 6.54 -23.03
C TYR A 7 -9.18 7.72 -22.61
N ALA A 8 -9.80 8.88 -22.40
CA ALA A 8 -9.12 10.09 -21.97
C ALA A 8 -8.80 10.01 -20.46
N THR A 9 -7.57 9.64 -20.13
CA THR A 9 -7.10 9.50 -18.74
C THR A 9 -5.58 9.68 -18.65
N PRO A 10 -5.04 10.32 -17.60
CA PRO A 10 -3.60 10.49 -17.43
C PRO A 10 -2.85 9.20 -17.06
N GLY A 11 -3.55 8.13 -16.66
CA GLY A 11 -2.95 6.90 -16.11
C GLY A 11 -3.13 5.62 -16.94
N GLY A 12 -3.66 5.74 -18.16
CA GLY A 12 -4.12 4.62 -18.98
C GLY A 12 -5.50 4.08 -18.56
N PRO A 13 -6.20 3.34 -19.44
CA PRO A 13 -7.54 2.82 -19.15
C PRO A 13 -7.53 1.86 -17.95
N PRO A 14 -8.60 1.82 -17.13
CA PRO A 14 -8.78 0.81 -16.09
C PRO A 14 -9.04 -0.58 -16.68
N LEU A 15 -9.17 -1.62 -15.86
CA LEU A 15 -9.52 -2.97 -16.31
C LEU A 15 -11.04 -3.21 -16.29
N GLY A 16 -11.71 -2.63 -15.32
CA GLY A 16 -13.16 -2.64 -15.17
C GLY A 16 -13.63 -1.34 -14.51
N ILE A 17 -14.93 -1.08 -14.60
CA ILE A 17 -15.55 0.08 -13.98
C ILE A 17 -17.01 -0.23 -13.58
N ASN A 18 -17.37 0.09 -12.35
CA ASN A 18 -18.74 0.24 -11.85
C ASN A 18 -19.17 1.71 -11.87
N ILE A 19 -20.27 2.05 -12.56
CA ILE A 19 -20.76 3.44 -12.68
C ILE A 19 -22.29 3.55 -12.66
N PRO A 20 -22.84 4.70 -12.22
CA PRO A 20 -22.13 5.89 -11.74
C PRO A 20 -21.73 5.81 -10.27
N ASN A 21 -20.79 6.66 -9.85
CA ASN A 21 -20.33 6.78 -8.45
C ASN A 21 -21.31 7.57 -7.55
N TYR A 22 -22.61 7.42 -7.77
CA TYR A 22 -23.67 8.06 -6.99
C TYR A 22 -24.46 6.98 -6.25
N ASP A 23 -24.31 6.92 -4.93
CA ASP A 23 -24.89 5.87 -4.10
C ASP A 23 -26.42 5.82 -4.18
N ASP A 24 -27.07 6.98 -4.26
CA ASP A 24 -28.53 7.11 -4.40
C ASP A 24 -29.04 6.53 -5.72
N ILE A 25 -28.34 6.78 -6.84
CA ILE A 25 -28.65 6.19 -8.14
C ILE A 25 -28.43 4.67 -8.09
N ARG A 26 -27.29 4.23 -7.55
CA ARG A 26 -26.96 2.79 -7.45
C ARG A 26 -28.00 2.02 -6.64
N MET A 27 -28.48 2.60 -5.53
CA MET A 27 -29.45 1.95 -4.64
C MET A 27 -30.89 1.98 -5.17
N ASN A 28 -31.32 3.06 -5.82
CA ASN A 28 -32.73 3.28 -6.14
C ASN A 28 -33.10 3.01 -7.61
N LEU A 29 -32.14 3.11 -8.53
CA LEU A 29 -32.37 2.98 -9.97
C LEU A 29 -31.59 1.80 -10.55
N GLY A 30 -30.29 1.72 -10.26
CA GLY A 30 -29.39 0.69 -10.75
C GLY A 30 -28.02 1.25 -11.13
N PHE A 31 -27.19 0.40 -11.72
CA PHE A 31 -25.81 0.71 -12.11
C PHE A 31 -25.36 -0.13 -13.31
N LYS A 32 -24.23 0.22 -13.90
CA LYS A 32 -23.60 -0.52 -15.01
C LYS A 32 -22.20 -0.97 -14.61
N ASN A 33 -21.81 -2.13 -15.14
CA ASN A 33 -20.48 -2.69 -15.00
C ASN A 33 -19.91 -2.89 -16.40
N VAL A 34 -18.66 -2.49 -16.60
CA VAL A 34 -17.97 -2.64 -17.88
C VAL A 34 -16.64 -3.33 -17.62
N SER A 35 -16.37 -4.42 -18.34
CA SER A 35 -15.06 -5.08 -18.38
C SER A 35 -14.34 -4.69 -19.67
N LEU A 36 -13.10 -4.22 -19.57
CA LEU A 36 -12.34 -3.67 -20.70
C LEU A 36 -11.38 -4.76 -21.23
N GLY A 37 -11.95 -5.78 -21.89
CA GLY A 37 -11.23 -7.00 -22.25
C GLY A 37 -9.98 -6.79 -23.12
N ASN A 38 -9.98 -5.82 -24.04
CA ASN A 38 -8.79 -5.50 -24.83
C ASN A 38 -7.67 -4.88 -24.00
N VAL A 39 -8.02 -4.08 -22.98
CA VAL A 39 -7.05 -3.52 -22.03
C VAL A 39 -6.44 -4.62 -21.18
N LEU A 40 -7.26 -5.59 -20.72
CA LEU A 40 -6.80 -6.74 -19.95
C LEU A 40 -5.78 -7.58 -20.73
N ASN A 41 -6.11 -7.92 -21.98
CA ASN A 41 -5.21 -8.69 -22.86
C ASN A 41 -3.90 -7.96 -23.14
N ALA A 42 -3.95 -6.65 -23.41
CA ALA A 42 -2.76 -5.85 -23.69
C ALA A 42 -1.82 -5.69 -22.47
N ARG A 43 -2.36 -5.71 -21.23
CA ARG A 43 -1.51 -5.70 -20.02
C ARG A 43 -0.78 -7.01 -19.78
N ALA A 44 -1.34 -8.13 -20.23
CA ALA A 44 -0.74 -9.45 -20.06
C ALA A 44 0.48 -9.66 -20.99
N ALA A 45 0.52 -8.98 -22.13
CA ALA A 45 1.57 -9.16 -23.13
C ALA A 45 2.96 -8.77 -22.62
N GLY A 46 3.92 -9.71 -22.69
CA GLY A 46 5.35 -9.47 -22.43
C GLY A 46 5.75 -9.30 -20.96
N ALA A 47 4.82 -9.39 -20.00
CA ALA A 47 5.11 -9.24 -18.59
C ALA A 47 5.84 -10.46 -18.02
N LYS A 48 6.90 -10.25 -17.22
CA LYS A 48 7.53 -11.34 -16.46
C LYS A 48 6.74 -11.57 -15.16
N HIS A 49 6.37 -12.81 -14.87
CA HIS A 49 5.67 -13.15 -13.62
C HIS A 49 6.66 -13.33 -12.45
N THR A 50 7.06 -12.20 -11.86
CA THR A 50 7.92 -12.18 -10.65
C THR A 50 7.16 -12.56 -9.38
N LEU A 51 7.87 -12.92 -8.31
CA LEU A 51 7.30 -13.22 -6.98
C LEU A 51 6.41 -14.47 -6.89
N ILE A 52 6.42 -15.31 -7.93
CA ILE A 52 5.73 -16.60 -7.98
C ILE A 52 6.76 -17.71 -7.82
N LYS A 53 6.42 -18.76 -7.05
CA LYS A 53 7.30 -19.92 -6.90
C LYS A 53 7.43 -20.65 -8.25
N PRO A 54 8.60 -21.22 -8.60
CA PRO A 54 8.80 -21.87 -9.90
C PRO A 54 7.75 -22.93 -10.24
N GLU A 55 7.30 -23.70 -9.24
CA GLU A 55 6.28 -24.75 -9.39
C GLU A 55 4.88 -24.23 -9.76
N ASP A 56 4.55 -22.98 -9.39
CA ASP A 56 3.27 -22.37 -9.73
C ASP A 56 3.33 -21.58 -11.05
N LEU A 57 4.52 -21.37 -11.63
CA LEU A 57 4.69 -20.43 -12.74
C LEU A 57 3.92 -20.87 -13.98
N GLU A 58 3.90 -22.17 -14.29
CA GLU A 58 3.18 -22.71 -15.44
C GLU A 58 1.66 -22.49 -15.31
N VAL A 59 1.08 -22.92 -14.18
CA VAL A 59 -0.37 -22.75 -13.94
C VAL A 59 -0.77 -21.28 -13.85
N TYR A 60 0.06 -20.44 -13.20
CA TYR A 60 -0.16 -19.00 -13.11
C TYR A 60 -0.17 -18.36 -14.50
N THR A 61 0.86 -18.61 -15.31
CA THR A 61 0.97 -18.04 -16.67
C THR A 61 -0.22 -18.44 -17.53
N LYS A 62 -0.66 -19.70 -17.42
CA LYS A 62 -1.73 -20.25 -18.23
C LYS A 62 -3.10 -19.63 -17.91
N TYR A 63 -3.43 -19.41 -16.64
CA TYR A 63 -4.78 -19.02 -16.22
C TYR A 63 -4.90 -17.61 -15.62
N MET A 64 -3.83 -16.80 -15.67
CA MET A 64 -3.84 -15.45 -15.10
C MET A 64 -4.90 -14.57 -15.76
N GLY A 65 -5.07 -14.64 -17.08
CA GLY A 65 -6.07 -13.86 -17.83
C GLY A 65 -7.49 -14.17 -17.37
N GLU A 66 -7.87 -15.44 -17.37
CA GLU A 66 -9.17 -15.94 -16.94
C GLU A 66 -9.43 -15.61 -15.46
N SER A 67 -8.42 -15.80 -14.59
CA SER A 67 -8.55 -15.48 -13.17
C SER A 67 -8.78 -13.99 -12.91
N HIS A 68 -8.16 -13.11 -13.71
CA HIS A 68 -8.38 -11.67 -13.63
C HIS A 68 -9.75 -11.28 -14.16
N GLU A 69 -10.25 -11.92 -15.22
CA GLU A 69 -11.60 -11.66 -15.73
C GLU A 69 -12.67 -11.99 -14.68
N VAL A 70 -12.56 -13.16 -14.03
CA VAL A 70 -13.42 -13.54 -12.90
C VAL A 70 -13.31 -12.51 -11.77
N GLN A 71 -12.09 -12.15 -11.38
CA GLN A 71 -11.85 -11.19 -10.29
C GLN A 71 -12.46 -9.82 -10.60
N VAL A 72 -12.23 -9.26 -11.78
CA VAL A 72 -12.78 -7.96 -12.21
C VAL A 72 -14.30 -8.02 -12.25
N GLY A 73 -14.89 -9.04 -12.88
CA GLY A 73 -16.34 -9.17 -12.94
C GLY A 73 -16.99 -9.21 -11.55
N LEU A 74 -16.40 -9.96 -10.62
CA LEU A 74 -16.86 -10.01 -9.23
C LEU A 74 -16.62 -8.69 -8.47
N HIS A 75 -15.46 -8.08 -8.65
CA HIS A 75 -15.06 -6.82 -8.01
C HIS A 75 -16.03 -5.68 -8.37
N GLU A 76 -16.35 -5.51 -9.67
CA GLU A 76 -17.25 -4.45 -10.12
C GLU A 76 -18.71 -4.74 -9.72
N LEU A 77 -19.24 -5.90 -10.12
CA LEU A 77 -20.67 -6.19 -10.00
C LEU A 77 -21.07 -6.50 -8.55
N LEU A 78 -20.37 -7.42 -7.89
CA LEU A 78 -20.75 -7.92 -6.57
C LEU A 78 -19.92 -7.28 -5.46
N GLY A 79 -18.74 -6.76 -5.76
CA GLY A 79 -17.97 -5.88 -4.89
C GLY A 79 -18.68 -4.53 -4.79
N HIS A 80 -18.34 -3.59 -5.68
CA HIS A 80 -18.89 -2.22 -5.65
C HIS A 80 -20.41 -2.14 -5.73
N GLY A 81 -21.05 -3.02 -6.51
CA GLY A 81 -22.51 -3.09 -6.63
C GLY A 81 -23.25 -3.58 -5.39
N SER A 82 -22.57 -4.06 -4.34
CA SER A 82 -23.19 -4.56 -3.11
C SER A 82 -22.96 -3.67 -1.89
N GLY A 83 -23.77 -3.89 -0.85
CA GLY A 83 -23.65 -3.24 0.44
C GLY A 83 -24.65 -2.09 0.62
N LYS A 84 -25.48 -2.19 1.66
CA LYS A 84 -26.43 -1.13 2.04
C LYS A 84 -25.74 -0.12 2.96
N LEU A 85 -26.00 1.17 2.75
CA LEU A 85 -25.67 2.24 3.69
C LEU A 85 -26.89 2.53 4.57
N LEU A 86 -26.71 2.57 5.89
CA LEU A 86 -27.76 2.95 6.83
C LEU A 86 -27.78 4.47 6.93
N GLN A 87 -28.89 5.09 6.57
CA GLN A 87 -28.98 6.54 6.43
C GLN A 87 -30.24 7.10 7.09
N GLU A 88 -30.07 8.26 7.71
CA GLU A 88 -31.14 9.21 7.97
C GLU A 88 -31.30 10.07 6.71
N THR A 89 -32.31 9.78 5.90
CA THR A 89 -32.49 10.37 4.55
C THR A 89 -33.00 11.80 4.62
N SER A 90 -33.78 12.11 5.66
CA SER A 90 -34.19 13.45 6.07
C SER A 90 -34.44 13.42 7.58
N GLU A 91 -34.65 14.58 8.21
CA GLU A 91 -34.81 14.68 9.66
C GLU A 91 -35.88 13.69 10.18
N GLY A 92 -35.44 12.70 10.97
CA GLY A 92 -36.30 11.67 11.54
C GLY A 92 -36.79 10.57 10.57
N GLN A 93 -36.36 10.57 9.31
CA GLN A 93 -36.66 9.51 8.34
C GLN A 93 -35.43 8.64 8.06
N PHE A 94 -35.59 7.33 8.14
CA PHE A 94 -34.50 6.36 8.03
C PHE A 94 -34.77 5.36 6.92
N ASN A 95 -33.73 4.94 6.21
CA ASN A 95 -33.83 3.86 5.22
C ASN A 95 -33.74 2.45 5.85
N PHE A 96 -33.85 2.35 7.18
CA PHE A 96 -33.84 1.14 7.99
C PHE A 96 -34.82 1.28 9.16
N ASP A 97 -35.18 0.19 9.83
CA ASP A 97 -36.02 0.24 11.03
C ASP A 97 -35.24 0.84 12.20
N SER A 98 -35.46 2.13 12.49
CA SER A 98 -34.80 2.83 13.60
C SER A 98 -35.34 2.41 14.98
N LYS A 99 -36.51 1.77 15.06
CA LYS A 99 -37.05 1.22 16.31
C LYS A 99 -36.43 -0.13 16.63
N ASN A 100 -36.06 -0.91 15.61
CA ASN A 100 -35.32 -2.17 15.74
C ASN A 100 -34.10 -2.16 14.79
N PRO A 101 -33.02 -1.43 15.13
CA PRO A 101 -31.88 -1.30 14.23
C PRO A 101 -31.25 -2.66 13.88
N PRO A 102 -30.65 -2.78 12.69
CA PRO A 102 -29.86 -3.95 12.33
C PRO A 102 -28.83 -4.28 13.40
N LYS A 103 -28.53 -5.56 13.59
CA LYS A 103 -27.56 -6.02 14.58
C LYS A 103 -26.16 -6.07 13.97
N ASP A 104 -25.18 -5.63 14.74
CA ASP A 104 -23.77 -5.87 14.45
C ASP A 104 -23.51 -7.39 14.48
N PRO A 105 -22.95 -7.99 13.41
CA PRO A 105 -22.74 -9.43 13.32
C PRO A 105 -21.68 -9.99 14.29
N PHE A 106 -20.87 -9.14 14.94
CA PHE A 106 -19.85 -9.55 15.91
C PHE A 106 -20.30 -9.42 17.35
N THR A 107 -21.05 -8.35 17.67
CA THR A 107 -21.51 -8.09 19.05
C THR A 107 -22.96 -8.55 19.28
N ASN A 108 -23.72 -8.79 18.21
CA ASN A 108 -25.16 -9.08 18.23
C ASN A 108 -26.00 -7.96 18.89
N LEU A 109 -25.42 -6.77 19.07
CA LEU A 109 -26.08 -5.58 19.59
C LEU A 109 -26.61 -4.71 18.43
N PRO A 110 -27.68 -3.93 18.65
CA PRO A 110 -28.15 -2.96 17.66
C PRO A 110 -27.05 -1.96 17.29
N VAL A 111 -26.91 -1.65 16.00
CA VAL A 111 -25.99 -0.60 15.52
C VAL A 111 -26.41 0.77 16.06
N LYS A 112 -25.42 1.63 16.32
CA LYS A 112 -25.62 2.95 16.97
C LYS A 112 -25.29 4.15 16.09
N CYS A 113 -24.77 3.90 14.89
CA CYS A 113 -24.33 4.91 13.94
C CYS A 113 -24.93 4.66 12.56
N TRP A 114 -25.11 5.75 11.82
CA TRP A 114 -25.65 5.83 10.47
C TRP A 114 -25.24 7.18 9.88
N TYR A 115 -25.32 7.31 8.55
CA TYR A 115 -25.05 8.58 7.87
C TYR A 115 -26.18 9.57 8.11
N LYS A 116 -25.83 10.82 8.41
CA LYS A 116 -26.75 11.96 8.49
C LYS A 116 -27.10 12.52 7.11
N PRO A 117 -28.15 13.35 6.99
CA PRO A 117 -28.50 13.98 5.73
C PRO A 117 -27.30 14.74 5.12
N GLY A 118 -26.94 14.40 3.89
CA GLY A 118 -25.81 15.00 3.16
C GLY A 118 -24.44 14.35 3.41
N GLU A 119 -24.32 13.45 4.38
CA GLU A 119 -23.09 12.69 4.59
C GLU A 119 -22.96 11.56 3.56
N THR A 120 -21.76 11.41 3.02
CA THR A 120 -21.42 10.38 2.05
C THR A 120 -20.18 9.62 2.48
N TRP A 121 -19.98 8.46 1.87
CA TRP A 121 -18.71 7.73 1.99
C TRP A 121 -17.64 8.45 1.16
N GLY A 122 -16.94 9.43 1.75
CA GLY A 122 -16.00 10.28 1.02
C GLY A 122 -14.84 10.84 1.84
N SER A 123 -13.66 10.20 1.75
CA SER A 123 -12.35 10.68 2.22
C SER A 123 -11.23 9.99 1.43
N ALA A 124 -9.97 10.41 1.58
CA ALA A 124 -8.84 9.73 0.91
C ALA A 124 -8.71 8.24 1.32
N THR A 125 -8.97 7.92 2.58
CA THR A 125 -9.00 6.53 3.10
C THR A 125 -10.21 5.75 2.56
N ALA A 126 -11.33 6.44 2.30
CA ALA A 126 -12.56 5.81 1.82
C ALA A 126 -12.38 5.11 0.46
N ALA A 127 -11.53 5.66 -0.42
CA ALA A 127 -11.24 5.05 -1.73
C ALA A 127 -10.55 3.69 -1.58
N THR A 128 -9.38 3.64 -0.95
CA THR A 128 -8.64 2.38 -0.75
C THR A 128 -9.43 1.36 0.06
N TYR A 129 -10.20 1.81 1.04
CA TYR A 129 -11.06 0.95 1.85
C TYR A 129 -12.12 0.27 0.98
N GLU A 130 -12.77 1.03 0.09
CA GLU A 130 -13.79 0.50 -0.81
C GLU A 130 -13.20 -0.48 -1.83
N GLU A 131 -12.02 -0.19 -2.38
CA GLU A 131 -11.27 -1.13 -3.22
C GLU A 131 -10.98 -2.44 -2.46
N CYS A 132 -10.55 -2.33 -1.20
CA CYS A 132 -10.29 -3.50 -0.36
C CYS A 132 -11.53 -4.34 -0.13
N ARG A 133 -12.68 -3.70 0.10
CA ARG A 133 -13.96 -4.40 0.23
C ARG A 133 -14.33 -5.12 -1.07
N ALA A 134 -14.22 -4.46 -2.23
CA ALA A 134 -14.54 -5.05 -3.52
C ALA A 134 -13.61 -6.22 -3.89
N GLU A 135 -12.30 -6.07 -3.69
CA GLU A 135 -11.31 -7.14 -3.84
C GLU A 135 -11.57 -8.31 -2.87
N ALA A 136 -11.98 -8.04 -1.62
CA ALA A 136 -12.33 -9.07 -0.65
C ALA A 136 -13.61 -9.83 -1.04
N VAL A 137 -14.60 -9.17 -1.65
CA VAL A 137 -15.77 -9.84 -2.22
C VAL A 137 -15.36 -10.77 -3.36
N ALA A 138 -14.52 -10.30 -4.29
CA ALA A 138 -14.02 -11.12 -5.38
C ALA A 138 -13.33 -12.38 -4.85
N MET A 139 -12.52 -12.24 -3.80
CA MET A 139 -11.86 -13.39 -3.17
C MET A 139 -12.82 -14.33 -2.45
N TYR A 140 -13.82 -13.79 -1.78
CA TYR A 140 -14.84 -14.60 -1.11
C TYR A 140 -15.69 -15.42 -2.11
N LEU A 141 -15.96 -14.87 -3.30
CA LEU A 141 -16.89 -15.44 -4.26
C LEU A 141 -16.22 -16.25 -5.38
N CYS A 142 -14.93 -16.04 -5.69
CA CYS A 142 -14.27 -16.75 -6.79
C CYS A 142 -14.05 -18.26 -6.55
N VAL A 143 -14.42 -18.76 -5.35
CA VAL A 143 -14.46 -20.19 -5.04
C VAL A 143 -15.81 -20.84 -5.38
N ASN A 144 -16.83 -20.04 -5.70
CA ASN A 144 -18.17 -20.53 -5.99
C ASN A 144 -18.22 -21.16 -7.39
N ARG A 145 -18.63 -22.43 -7.46
CA ARG A 145 -18.66 -23.20 -8.71
C ARG A 145 -19.67 -22.69 -9.72
N GLU A 146 -20.84 -22.25 -9.26
CA GLU A 146 -21.87 -21.71 -10.15
C GLU A 146 -21.38 -20.41 -10.80
N ILE A 147 -20.70 -19.55 -10.03
CA ILE A 147 -20.04 -18.36 -10.55
C ILE A 147 -18.99 -18.74 -11.59
N LEU A 148 -18.05 -19.65 -11.26
CA LEU A 148 -17.01 -20.07 -12.21
C LEU A 148 -17.61 -20.68 -13.50
N SER A 149 -18.71 -21.43 -13.39
CA SER A 149 -19.47 -21.97 -14.50
C SER A 149 -20.08 -20.87 -15.39
N ILE A 150 -20.62 -19.80 -14.79
CA ILE A 150 -21.11 -18.62 -15.54
C ILE A 150 -19.99 -17.96 -16.36
N PHE A 151 -18.76 -17.95 -15.84
CA PHE A 151 -17.57 -17.50 -16.57
C PHE A 151 -17.02 -18.54 -17.56
N GLY A 152 -17.67 -19.69 -17.70
CA GLY A 152 -17.28 -20.75 -18.64
C GLY A 152 -16.16 -21.67 -18.14
N HIS A 153 -15.91 -21.71 -16.83
CA HIS A 153 -14.87 -22.55 -16.23
C HIS A 153 -15.49 -23.72 -15.46
N GLU A 154 -15.13 -24.93 -15.88
CA GLU A 154 -15.66 -26.18 -15.31
C GLU A 154 -14.55 -27.08 -14.79
N ALA A 155 -14.92 -28.02 -13.91
CA ALA A 155 -14.05 -29.09 -13.41
C ALA A 155 -12.65 -28.61 -12.96
N THR A 156 -11.57 -29.23 -13.45
CA THR A 156 -10.19 -28.91 -13.07
C THR A 156 -9.76 -27.53 -13.53
N THR A 157 -10.30 -27.02 -14.64
CA THR A 157 -10.02 -25.65 -15.08
C THR A 157 -10.55 -24.64 -14.07
N ALA A 158 -11.74 -24.87 -13.51
CA ALA A 158 -12.28 -24.03 -12.45
C ALA A 158 -11.39 -24.04 -11.19
N ASP A 159 -10.77 -25.17 -10.86
CA ASP A 159 -9.81 -25.29 -9.75
C ASP A 159 -8.54 -24.47 -9.95
N ASP A 160 -8.01 -24.49 -11.17
CA ASP A 160 -6.79 -23.75 -11.49
C ASP A 160 -7.07 -22.25 -11.60
N VAL A 161 -8.17 -21.84 -12.22
CA VAL A 161 -8.59 -20.43 -12.29
C VAL A 161 -8.82 -19.85 -10.90
N MET A 162 -9.55 -20.58 -10.03
CA MET A 162 -9.72 -20.21 -8.62
C MET A 162 -8.35 -20.09 -7.93
N TYR A 163 -7.48 -21.10 -8.05
CA TYR A 163 -6.17 -21.08 -7.41
C TYR A 163 -5.33 -19.88 -7.85
N VAL A 164 -5.28 -19.61 -9.15
CA VAL A 164 -4.54 -18.48 -9.72
C VAL A 164 -5.16 -17.14 -9.29
N CYS A 165 -6.47 -17.05 -9.09
CA CYS A 165 -7.12 -15.85 -8.53
C CYS A 165 -6.56 -15.52 -7.13
N TRP A 166 -6.51 -16.50 -6.23
CA TRP A 166 -5.97 -16.34 -4.88
C TRP A 166 -4.45 -16.08 -4.87
N LEU A 167 -3.71 -16.78 -5.73
CA LEU A 167 -2.27 -16.59 -5.87
C LEU A 167 -1.93 -15.20 -6.42
N SER A 168 -2.72 -14.70 -7.38
CA SER A 168 -2.58 -13.36 -7.94
C SER A 168 -2.81 -12.28 -6.89
N MET A 169 -3.81 -12.44 -6.02
CA MET A 169 -4.03 -11.53 -4.89
C MET A 169 -2.86 -11.52 -3.92
N ALA A 170 -2.39 -12.71 -3.51
CA ALA A 170 -1.27 -12.83 -2.58
C ALA A 170 0.02 -12.21 -3.17
N ARG A 171 0.29 -12.49 -4.45
CA ARG A 171 1.39 -11.90 -5.22
C ARG A 171 1.26 -10.38 -5.29
N ALA A 172 0.09 -9.86 -5.67
CA ALA A 172 -0.13 -8.42 -5.80
C ALA A 172 -0.04 -7.69 -4.46
N GLY A 173 -0.47 -8.33 -3.38
CA GLY A 173 -0.25 -7.88 -2.01
C GLY A 173 1.25 -7.75 -1.70
N LEU A 174 2.09 -8.69 -2.14
CA LEU A 174 3.54 -8.57 -1.92
C LEU A 174 4.17 -7.49 -2.83
N THR A 175 3.76 -7.43 -4.09
CA THR A 175 4.15 -6.37 -5.04
C THR A 175 3.78 -4.98 -4.52
N SER A 176 2.72 -4.86 -3.70
CA SER A 176 2.26 -3.58 -3.17
C SER A 176 3.33 -2.80 -2.40
N LEU A 177 4.30 -3.49 -1.80
CA LEU A 177 5.39 -2.86 -1.03
C LEU A 177 6.18 -1.83 -1.86
N GLU A 178 6.21 -1.97 -3.19
CA GLU A 178 6.75 -0.96 -4.11
C GLU A 178 6.10 0.42 -3.92
N PHE A 179 4.80 0.45 -3.63
CA PHE A 179 3.97 1.63 -3.51
C PHE A 179 3.90 2.19 -2.09
N TYR A 180 4.54 1.55 -1.11
CA TYR A 180 4.62 2.07 0.26
C TYR A 180 5.91 2.88 0.43
N ASP A 181 5.82 4.07 1.00
CA ASP A 181 6.98 4.85 1.43
C ASP A 181 7.22 4.70 2.94
N PRO A 182 8.31 4.03 3.38
CA PRO A 182 8.65 3.87 4.78
C PRO A 182 8.87 5.18 5.55
N LYS A 183 9.27 6.26 4.87
CA LYS A 183 9.57 7.54 5.52
C LYS A 183 8.29 8.27 5.91
N SER A 184 7.40 8.48 4.95
CA SER A 184 6.11 9.15 5.20
C SER A 184 5.03 8.22 5.77
N LYS A 185 5.26 6.89 5.73
CA LYS A 185 4.28 5.85 6.07
C LYS A 185 3.00 5.95 5.23
N LYS A 186 3.14 6.37 3.97
CA LYS A 186 2.03 6.55 3.04
C LYS A 186 2.08 5.53 1.91
N TRP A 187 0.89 5.17 1.46
CA TRP A 187 0.67 4.38 0.25
C TRP A 187 0.45 5.30 -0.94
N GLY A 188 1.10 4.99 -2.06
CA GLY A 188 0.99 5.74 -3.32
C GLY A 188 -0.09 5.21 -4.28
N GLN A 189 -0.79 4.11 -3.95
CA GLN A 189 -1.81 3.51 -4.81
C GLN A 189 -2.87 2.78 -3.95
N ALA A 190 -4.14 3.19 -4.09
CA ALA A 190 -5.27 2.72 -3.28
C ALA A 190 -5.56 1.20 -3.34
N HIS A 191 -5.61 0.60 -4.54
CA HIS A 191 -5.75 -0.84 -4.73
C HIS A 191 -4.53 -1.61 -4.21
N MET A 192 -3.32 -1.07 -4.35
CA MET A 192 -2.13 -1.77 -3.83
C MET A 192 -2.13 -1.81 -2.31
N GLN A 193 -2.54 -0.72 -1.66
CA GLN A 193 -2.80 -0.70 -0.21
C GLN A 193 -3.88 -1.71 0.19
N ALA A 194 -4.98 -1.79 -0.56
CA ALA A 194 -6.04 -2.78 -0.34
C ALA A 194 -5.54 -4.23 -0.44
N ARG A 195 -4.71 -4.53 -1.46
CA ARG A 195 -4.12 -5.85 -1.66
C ARG A 195 -3.12 -6.20 -0.57
N TRP A 196 -2.42 -5.22 0.00
CA TRP A 196 -1.60 -5.42 1.20
C TRP A 196 -2.45 -5.85 2.40
N ALA A 197 -3.57 -5.17 2.65
CA ALA A 197 -4.49 -5.56 3.73
C ALA A 197 -5.00 -7.00 3.56
N ILE A 198 -5.38 -7.38 2.34
CA ILE A 198 -5.83 -8.75 2.04
C ILE A 198 -4.68 -9.77 2.22
N LEU A 199 -3.45 -9.44 1.80
CA LEU A 199 -2.30 -10.30 2.07
C LEU A 199 -2.05 -10.46 3.59
N ASN A 200 -2.22 -9.41 4.40
CA ASN A 200 -2.13 -9.55 5.85
C ASN A 200 -3.18 -10.52 6.41
N VAL A 201 -4.39 -10.55 5.86
CA VAL A 201 -5.40 -11.58 6.22
C VAL A 201 -4.88 -12.99 5.89
N PHE A 202 -4.29 -13.17 4.70
CA PHE A 202 -3.75 -14.48 4.28
C PHE A 202 -2.60 -14.94 5.17
N LEU A 203 -1.67 -14.03 5.50
CA LEU A 203 -0.54 -14.30 6.38
C LEU A 203 -1.01 -14.64 7.79
N ASN A 204 -1.96 -13.87 8.34
CA ASN A 204 -2.44 -14.03 9.71
C ASN A 204 -3.19 -15.35 9.92
N CYS A 205 -3.89 -15.86 8.90
CA CYS A 205 -4.54 -17.18 8.97
C CYS A 205 -3.61 -18.35 8.56
N GLY A 206 -2.38 -18.05 8.15
CA GLY A 206 -1.39 -19.05 7.71
C GLY A 206 -1.70 -19.67 6.35
N LEU A 207 -2.49 -18.99 5.51
CA LEU A 207 -2.84 -19.41 4.15
C LEU A 207 -1.65 -19.28 3.19
N CYS A 208 -0.79 -18.29 3.40
CA CYS A 208 0.43 -18.13 2.64
C CYS A 208 1.60 -17.70 3.51
N GLU A 209 2.80 -17.84 2.96
CA GLU A 209 4.05 -17.37 3.54
C GLU A 209 4.86 -16.63 2.48
N VAL A 210 5.67 -15.66 2.90
CA VAL A 210 6.64 -15.00 2.03
C VAL A 210 7.99 -15.67 2.24
N ILE A 211 8.49 -16.32 1.19
CA ILE A 211 9.79 -16.99 1.23
C ILE A 211 10.82 -16.03 0.65
N THR A 212 11.93 -15.87 1.37
CA THR A 212 13.04 -15.03 0.96
C THR A 212 14.35 -15.79 1.05
N ASP A 213 15.15 -15.70 -0.01
CA ASP A 213 16.56 -16.12 -0.04
C ASP A 213 17.42 -14.91 -0.46
N THR A 214 18.74 -15.01 -0.47
CA THR A 214 19.72 -13.96 -0.78
C THR A 214 19.24 -13.00 -1.87
N ASP A 215 18.87 -13.53 -3.05
CA ASP A 215 18.41 -12.74 -4.20
C ASP A 215 16.95 -12.98 -4.61
N SER A 216 16.24 -13.88 -3.94
CA SER A 216 14.88 -14.29 -4.33
C SER A 216 13.85 -13.93 -3.28
N VAL A 217 12.65 -13.60 -3.76
CA VAL A 217 11.46 -13.38 -2.93
C VAL A 217 10.24 -13.86 -3.70
N TYR A 218 9.41 -14.69 -3.08
CA TYR A 218 8.18 -15.20 -3.69
C TYR A 218 7.13 -15.56 -2.64
N ILE A 219 5.88 -15.63 -3.09
CA ILE A 219 4.75 -16.10 -2.27
C ILE A 219 4.64 -17.62 -2.38
N SER A 220 4.46 -18.27 -1.23
CA SER A 220 4.05 -19.67 -1.13
C SER A 220 2.62 -19.72 -0.62
N LEU A 221 1.67 -19.96 -1.52
CA LEU A 221 0.24 -20.12 -1.21
C LEU A 221 -0.08 -21.61 -0.99
N LYS A 222 -0.79 -21.92 0.10
CA LYS A 222 -1.21 -23.28 0.44
C LYS A 222 -2.60 -23.55 -0.13
N LYS A 223 -2.67 -24.14 -1.34
CA LYS A 223 -3.91 -24.36 -2.11
C LYS A 223 -4.98 -25.08 -1.28
N GLU A 224 -4.58 -26.06 -0.50
CA GLU A 224 -5.43 -26.88 0.36
C GLU A 224 -6.12 -26.08 1.49
N LEU A 225 -5.57 -24.92 1.88
CA LEU A 225 -6.11 -24.10 2.96
C LEU A 225 -7.07 -23.00 2.48
N ILE A 226 -7.22 -22.80 1.16
CA ILE A 226 -8.10 -21.77 0.60
C ILE A 226 -9.53 -21.94 1.14
N MET A 227 -10.10 -23.14 0.96
CA MET A 227 -11.48 -23.42 1.35
C MET A 227 -11.67 -23.51 2.87
N THR A 228 -10.67 -23.99 3.60
CA THR A 228 -10.82 -24.27 5.04
C THR A 228 -10.44 -23.09 5.94
N LYS A 229 -9.54 -22.20 5.49
CA LYS A 229 -9.06 -21.05 6.27
C LYS A 229 -9.23 -19.74 5.51
N GLY A 230 -8.86 -19.71 4.24
CA GLY A 230 -8.86 -18.49 3.43
C GLY A 230 -10.24 -17.85 3.32
N VAL A 231 -11.25 -18.64 2.91
CA VAL A 231 -12.63 -18.17 2.72
C VAL A 231 -13.22 -17.63 4.03
N ASP A 232 -13.01 -18.32 5.16
CA ASP A 232 -13.52 -17.88 6.46
C ASP A 232 -12.83 -16.59 6.95
N ALA A 233 -11.50 -16.52 6.80
CA ALA A 233 -10.73 -15.33 7.17
C ALA A 233 -11.13 -14.11 6.34
N ILE A 234 -11.29 -14.27 5.02
CA ILE A 234 -11.76 -13.21 4.12
C ILE A 234 -13.21 -12.85 4.41
N GLY A 235 -14.09 -13.82 4.64
CA GLY A 235 -15.49 -13.56 4.99
C GLY A 235 -15.61 -12.76 6.29
N THR A 236 -14.78 -13.06 7.28
CA THR A 236 -14.71 -12.31 8.55
C THR A 236 -14.17 -10.90 8.33
N PHE A 237 -13.12 -10.75 7.53
CA PHE A 237 -12.55 -9.45 7.18
C PHE A 237 -13.56 -8.58 6.42
N LEU A 238 -14.21 -9.13 5.39
CA LEU A 238 -15.26 -8.48 4.60
C LEU A 238 -16.46 -8.06 5.46
N LYS A 239 -16.90 -8.90 6.39
CA LYS A 239 -17.97 -8.55 7.36
C LYS A 239 -17.61 -7.31 8.17
N LYS A 240 -16.35 -7.18 8.64
CA LYS A 240 -15.88 -5.98 9.34
C LYS A 240 -15.85 -4.76 8.43
N LEU A 241 -15.31 -4.90 7.22
CA LEU A 241 -15.26 -3.80 6.25
C LEU A 241 -16.68 -3.26 5.96
N GLN A 242 -17.60 -4.16 5.65
CA GLN A 242 -18.97 -3.80 5.32
C GLN A 242 -19.73 -3.23 6.52
N LEU A 243 -19.47 -3.71 7.75
CA LEU A 243 -20.09 -3.18 8.96
C LEU A 243 -19.79 -1.70 9.12
N TYR A 244 -18.51 -1.33 9.15
CA TYR A 244 -18.11 0.07 9.37
C TYR A 244 -18.57 0.99 8.23
N LYS A 245 -18.50 0.51 6.98
CA LYS A 245 -19.05 1.22 5.82
C LYS A 245 -20.57 1.40 5.95
N ALA A 246 -21.32 0.36 6.28
CA ALA A 246 -22.78 0.41 6.34
C ALA A 246 -23.29 1.37 7.41
N THR A 247 -22.61 1.42 8.56
CA THR A 247 -23.03 2.25 9.71
C THR A 247 -22.41 3.65 9.71
N GLY A 248 -21.61 4.01 8.70
CA GLY A 248 -20.89 5.29 8.69
C GLY A 248 -19.90 5.44 9.86
N ASN A 249 -19.39 4.34 10.40
CA ASN A 249 -18.46 4.36 11.53
C ASN A 249 -17.02 4.61 11.04
N GLY A 250 -16.77 5.83 10.57
CA GLY A 250 -15.49 6.23 9.97
C GLY A 250 -14.31 6.12 10.92
N GLU A 251 -14.49 6.41 12.22
CA GLU A 251 -13.40 6.39 13.21
C GLU A 251 -12.83 4.98 13.42
N GLU A 252 -13.69 4.02 13.82
CA GLU A 252 -13.27 2.63 14.02
C GLU A 252 -12.92 1.94 12.69
N GLY A 253 -13.62 2.30 11.61
CA GLY A 253 -13.32 1.82 10.27
C GLY A 253 -11.91 2.20 9.81
N CYS A 254 -11.54 3.48 9.91
CA CYS A 254 -10.20 3.95 9.56
C CYS A 254 -9.14 3.31 10.44
N LYS A 255 -9.35 3.26 11.77
CA LYS A 255 -8.39 2.62 12.69
C LYS A 255 -8.14 1.16 12.33
N PHE A 256 -9.20 0.39 12.12
CA PHE A 256 -9.10 -1.01 11.69
C PHE A 256 -8.34 -1.15 10.37
N TYR A 257 -8.62 -0.28 9.41
CA TYR A 257 -8.00 -0.34 8.09
C TYR A 257 -6.52 0.10 8.10
N ASP A 258 -6.19 1.11 8.90
CA ASP A 258 -4.81 1.57 9.12
C ASP A 258 -3.97 0.46 9.77
N GLU A 259 -4.52 -0.27 10.75
CA GLU A 259 -3.87 -1.44 11.35
C GLU A 259 -3.59 -2.51 10.28
N MET A 260 -4.60 -2.85 9.47
CA MET A 260 -4.50 -3.86 8.41
C MET A 260 -3.59 -3.44 7.25
N THR A 261 -3.39 -2.14 7.04
CA THR A 261 -2.54 -1.60 5.98
C THR A 261 -1.16 -1.13 6.48
N SER A 262 -0.87 -1.32 7.77
CA SER A 262 0.43 -0.97 8.34
C SER A 262 1.54 -1.88 7.79
N VAL A 263 2.74 -1.30 7.60
CA VAL A 263 3.93 -2.04 7.14
C VAL A 263 5.03 -1.96 8.20
N PRO A 264 5.15 -2.97 9.09
CA PRO A 264 6.22 -3.03 10.07
C PRO A 264 7.62 -3.09 9.42
N SER A 265 8.63 -2.59 10.13
CA SER A 265 10.02 -2.50 9.62
C SER A 265 10.63 -3.82 9.17
N LYS A 266 10.16 -4.96 9.71
CA LYS A 266 10.57 -6.31 9.26
C LYS A 266 10.36 -6.55 7.76
N TRP A 267 9.46 -5.80 7.13
CA TRP A 267 9.16 -5.90 5.70
C TRP A 267 10.06 -5.05 4.81
N PHE A 268 10.90 -4.17 5.37
CA PHE A 268 11.69 -3.24 4.55
C PHE A 268 12.74 -3.95 3.70
N SER A 269 13.39 -4.99 4.23
CA SER A 269 14.32 -5.82 3.44
C SER A 269 13.62 -6.59 2.31
N VAL A 270 12.38 -7.04 2.54
CA VAL A 270 11.54 -7.68 1.53
C VAL A 270 11.14 -6.68 0.45
N ARG A 271 10.73 -5.46 0.86
CA ARG A 271 10.40 -4.35 -0.03
C ARG A 271 11.56 -4.02 -0.96
N ASP A 272 12.79 -3.96 -0.47
CA ASP A 272 13.95 -3.68 -1.30
C ASP A 272 14.14 -4.73 -2.41
N LYS A 273 13.85 -6.01 -2.12
CA LYS A 273 13.87 -7.07 -3.12
C LYS A 273 12.72 -6.95 -4.12
N VAL A 274 11.52 -6.62 -3.65
CA VAL A 274 10.35 -6.34 -4.53
C VAL A 274 10.66 -5.21 -5.50
N ILE A 275 11.27 -4.11 -5.02
CA ILE A 275 11.64 -2.96 -5.86
C ILE A 275 12.70 -3.31 -6.89
N LYS A 276 13.67 -4.19 -6.56
CA LYS A 276 14.65 -4.68 -7.54
C LYS A 276 14.00 -5.47 -8.68
N LEU A 277 12.85 -6.10 -8.42
CA LEU A 277 12.08 -6.89 -9.39
C LEU A 277 10.97 -6.09 -10.09
N LYS A 278 10.87 -4.77 -9.84
CA LYS A 278 9.84 -3.93 -10.42
C LYS A 278 9.91 -3.92 -11.94
N GLN A 279 8.75 -3.84 -12.57
CA GLN A 279 8.61 -3.71 -14.02
C GLN A 279 7.90 -2.39 -14.34
N PRO A 280 8.27 -1.71 -15.44
CA PRO A 280 7.56 -0.51 -15.85
C PRO A 280 6.09 -0.85 -16.16
N ARG A 281 5.19 0.10 -15.90
CA ARG A 281 3.79 -0.03 -16.36
C ARG A 281 3.72 0.10 -17.87
N ASN A 282 2.87 -0.70 -18.49
CA ASN A 282 2.57 -0.58 -19.91
C ASN A 282 1.90 0.77 -20.20
N THR A 283 2.27 1.37 -21.34
CA THR A 283 1.60 2.55 -21.91
C THR A 283 0.78 2.10 -23.10
N PHE A 284 -0.39 2.71 -23.29
CA PHE A 284 -1.30 2.39 -24.38
C PHE A 284 -1.18 3.42 -25.49
N VAL A 285 -0.91 2.97 -26.71
CA VAL A 285 -1.07 3.76 -27.92
C VAL A 285 -2.55 3.66 -28.32
N GLN A 286 -3.24 4.80 -28.42
CA GLN A 286 -4.68 4.85 -28.68
C GLN A 286 -4.97 5.36 -30.08
N VAL A 287 -6.10 4.97 -30.66
CA VAL A 287 -6.48 5.41 -32.01
C VAL A 287 -7.04 6.84 -31.99
N LYS A 288 -6.97 7.52 -33.14
CA LYS A 288 -7.70 8.77 -33.38
C LYS A 288 -8.87 8.53 -34.33
N THR A 289 -9.90 9.33 -34.17
CA THR A 289 -11.04 9.36 -35.09
C THR A 289 -11.18 10.75 -35.72
N SER A 290 -11.43 10.80 -37.02
CA SER A 290 -11.69 12.04 -37.75
C SER A 290 -12.90 11.89 -38.67
N ILE A 291 -13.52 13.02 -39.02
CA ILE A 291 -14.61 13.05 -40.00
C ILE A 291 -13.99 13.32 -41.38
N THR A 292 -14.27 12.46 -42.35
CA THR A 292 -13.79 12.60 -43.72
C THR A 292 -14.60 13.66 -44.47
N SER A 293 -14.10 14.10 -45.64
CA SER A 293 -14.80 15.05 -46.52
C SER A 293 -16.20 14.59 -46.95
N ASN A 294 -16.47 13.29 -46.92
CA ASN A 294 -17.73 12.70 -47.35
C ASN A 294 -18.69 12.48 -46.17
N GLY A 295 -18.30 12.85 -44.95
CA GLY A 295 -19.08 12.67 -43.73
C GLY A 295 -18.88 11.33 -43.01
N ASP A 296 -18.08 10.41 -43.56
CA ASP A 296 -17.73 9.13 -42.91
C ASP A 296 -16.71 9.31 -41.78
N ILE A 297 -16.66 8.37 -40.83
CA ILE A 297 -15.67 8.35 -39.74
C ILE A 297 -14.44 7.54 -40.18
N ALA A 298 -13.26 8.16 -40.16
CA ALA A 298 -11.98 7.48 -40.31
C ALA A 298 -11.37 7.17 -38.95
N VAL A 299 -10.76 5.99 -38.82
CA VAL A 299 -9.99 5.56 -37.64
C VAL A 299 -8.51 5.48 -38.04
N GLU A 300 -7.67 6.19 -37.33
CA GLU A 300 -6.22 6.22 -37.52
C GLU A 300 -5.55 5.43 -36.39
N GLU A 301 -4.93 4.32 -36.74
CA GLU A 301 -4.15 3.47 -35.84
C GLU A 301 -2.67 3.85 -35.87
N TYR A 302 -1.98 3.63 -34.76
CA TYR A 302 -0.56 3.93 -34.61
C TYR A 302 0.16 2.70 -34.09
N GLU A 303 1.37 2.47 -34.60
CA GLU A 303 2.22 1.38 -34.13
C GLU A 303 2.56 1.53 -32.63
N PRO A 304 2.73 0.43 -31.87
CA PRO A 304 3.07 0.45 -30.44
C PRO A 304 4.55 0.80 -30.21
N THR A 305 4.98 1.96 -30.73
CA THR A 305 6.33 2.52 -30.63
C THR A 305 6.28 3.88 -29.92
N LEU A 306 7.44 4.41 -29.52
CA LEU A 306 7.51 5.76 -28.94
C LEU A 306 7.01 6.83 -29.93
N GLU A 307 7.30 6.66 -31.22
CA GLU A 307 6.83 7.53 -32.29
C GLU A 307 5.31 7.42 -32.47
N GLY A 308 4.77 6.20 -32.49
CA GLY A 308 3.32 5.98 -32.56
C GLY A 308 2.59 6.56 -31.36
N LEU A 309 3.14 6.42 -30.15
CA LEU A 309 2.62 7.08 -28.95
C LEU A 309 2.60 8.61 -29.11
N ALA A 310 3.72 9.22 -29.48
CA ALA A 310 3.80 10.67 -29.68
C ALA A 310 2.76 11.13 -30.71
N ASN A 311 2.72 10.49 -31.88
CA ASN A 311 1.78 10.80 -32.95
C ASN A 311 0.32 10.62 -32.52
N SER A 312 0.00 9.58 -31.74
CA SER A 312 -1.35 9.35 -31.20
C SER A 312 -1.81 10.43 -30.22
N THR A 313 -0.89 11.11 -29.54
CA THR A 313 -1.19 12.15 -28.55
C THR A 313 -1.13 13.57 -29.09
N THR A 314 -0.45 13.80 -30.22
CA THR A 314 -0.38 15.12 -30.85
C THR A 314 -1.76 15.51 -31.38
N LEU A 315 -2.39 16.50 -30.76
CA LEU A 315 -3.63 17.11 -31.22
C LEU A 315 -3.36 17.95 -32.48
N THR A 316 -3.24 17.30 -33.63
CA THR A 316 -3.01 17.95 -34.94
C THR A 316 -4.23 18.72 -35.45
N SER A 317 -5.35 18.73 -34.73
CA SER A 317 -6.66 19.19 -35.24
C SER A 317 -7.49 20.06 -34.29
N ILE A 318 -6.94 20.58 -33.18
CA ILE A 318 -7.55 21.75 -32.53
C ILE A 318 -7.04 22.99 -33.27
N PRO A 319 -7.91 23.81 -33.90
CA PRO A 319 -7.49 25.10 -34.44
C PRO A 319 -6.84 25.91 -33.30
N LEU A 320 -5.63 26.41 -33.53
CA LEU A 320 -4.90 27.31 -32.62
C LEU A 320 -5.72 28.56 -32.19
N GLU A 321 -6.85 28.81 -32.86
CA GLU A 321 -7.81 29.86 -32.51
C GLU A 321 -8.54 29.62 -31.17
N ASN A 322 -8.57 28.37 -30.64
CA ASN A 322 -9.19 28.03 -29.34
C ASN A 322 -8.19 27.61 -28.27
N THR A 323 -6.88 27.70 -28.54
CA THR A 323 -5.88 27.62 -27.46
C THR A 323 -5.77 28.98 -26.80
N ILE A 324 -5.91 29.04 -25.47
CA ILE A 324 -5.48 30.21 -24.70
C ILE A 324 -4.01 30.42 -25.09
N PRO A 325 -3.63 31.56 -25.70
CA PRO A 325 -2.24 31.78 -26.04
C PRO A 325 -1.44 31.67 -24.76
N LEU A 326 -0.41 30.82 -24.76
CA LEU A 326 0.59 30.83 -23.70
C LEU A 326 1.14 32.25 -23.66
N ASP A 327 0.77 33.00 -22.63
CA ASP A 327 1.28 34.35 -22.44
C ASP A 327 2.79 34.23 -22.29
N PRO A 328 3.59 34.79 -23.21
CA PRO A 328 5.05 34.70 -23.10
C PRO A 328 5.57 35.35 -21.81
N THR A 329 4.77 36.21 -21.17
CA THR A 329 5.09 36.74 -19.82
C THR A 329 5.04 35.66 -18.74
N LEU A 330 4.16 34.64 -18.83
CA LEU A 330 4.14 33.52 -17.90
C LEU A 330 5.44 32.71 -17.94
N VAL A 331 6.04 32.54 -19.12
CA VAL A 331 7.35 31.86 -19.24
C VAL A 331 8.44 32.68 -18.57
N SER A 332 8.43 34.01 -18.77
CA SER A 332 9.37 34.91 -18.10
C SER A 332 9.17 34.96 -16.58
N ASP A 333 7.93 34.92 -16.10
CA ASP A 333 7.60 34.90 -14.67
C ASP A 333 8.01 33.58 -14.01
N VAL A 334 7.84 32.45 -14.72
CA VAL A 334 8.33 31.14 -14.26
C VAL A 334 9.86 31.12 -14.20
N GLU A 335 10.55 31.68 -15.20
CA GLU A 335 12.02 31.79 -15.18
C GLU A 335 12.52 32.71 -14.05
N LEU A 336 11.81 33.81 -13.78
CA LEU A 336 12.13 34.72 -12.67
C LEU A 336 11.92 34.02 -11.32
N CYS A 337 10.78 33.36 -11.15
CA CYS A 337 10.46 32.61 -9.93
C CYS A 337 11.45 31.46 -9.71
N ALA A 338 11.86 30.76 -10.78
CA ALA A 338 12.89 29.73 -10.69
C ALA A 338 14.24 30.29 -10.20
N LYS A 339 14.65 31.48 -10.66
CA LYS A 339 15.86 32.16 -10.17
C LYS A 339 15.75 32.60 -8.71
N GLU A 340 14.59 33.07 -8.28
CA GLU A 340 14.34 33.45 -6.88
C GLU A 340 14.38 32.23 -5.94
N ILE A 341 13.80 31.10 -6.40
CA ILE A 341 13.86 29.82 -5.70
C ILE A 341 15.30 29.32 -5.62
N GLU A 342 16.06 29.37 -6.73
CA GLU A 342 17.47 28.99 -6.77
C GLU A 342 18.30 29.83 -5.78
N ALA A 343 18.11 31.16 -5.76
CA ALA A 343 18.78 32.04 -4.81
C ALA A 343 18.43 31.70 -3.35
N SER A 344 17.15 31.40 -3.09
CA SER A 344 16.67 31.01 -1.75
C SER A 344 17.27 29.67 -1.29
N ILE A 345 17.32 28.67 -2.18
CA ILE A 345 17.93 27.36 -1.92
C ILE A 345 19.43 27.52 -1.63
N ASN A 346 20.14 28.34 -2.42
CA ASN A 346 21.56 28.59 -2.20
C ASN A 346 21.83 29.28 -0.85
N SER A 347 20.99 30.24 -0.47
CA SER A 347 21.07 30.89 0.86
C SER A 347 20.82 29.89 2.00
N LEU A 348 19.75 29.09 1.89
CA LEU A 348 19.43 28.04 2.87
C LEU A 348 20.56 27.03 3.02
N THR A 349 21.11 26.56 1.89
CA THR A 349 22.22 25.59 1.87
C THR A 349 23.47 26.17 2.52
N THR A 350 23.79 27.43 2.27
CA THR A 350 24.91 28.14 2.92
C THR A 350 24.70 28.25 4.43
N ASN A 351 23.51 28.66 4.87
CA ASN A 351 23.19 28.77 6.30
C ASN A 351 23.25 27.42 7.02
N LEU A 352 22.73 26.37 6.39
CA LEU A 352 22.82 25.00 6.90
C LEU A 352 24.27 24.51 7.02
N THR A 353 25.09 24.80 6.02
CA THR A 353 26.52 24.43 6.03
C THR A 353 27.25 25.13 7.17
N ASN A 354 27.07 26.44 7.33
CA ASN A 354 27.65 27.20 8.43
C ASN A 354 27.21 26.67 9.81
N SER A 355 25.91 26.38 9.96
CA SER A 355 25.37 25.83 11.21
C SER A 355 25.95 24.45 11.53
N LEU A 356 26.15 23.61 10.52
CA LEU A 356 26.75 22.28 10.66
C LEU A 356 28.22 22.37 11.06
N ASP A 357 28.96 23.32 10.49
CA ASP A 357 30.36 23.60 10.84
C ASP A 357 30.49 24.10 12.29
N GLU A 358 29.61 25.01 12.72
CA GLU A 358 29.56 25.48 14.11
C GLU A 358 29.26 24.34 15.10
N MET A 359 28.28 23.49 14.77
CA MET A 359 27.92 22.34 15.60
C MET A 359 29.07 21.32 15.64
N THR A 360 29.74 21.08 14.52
CA THR A 360 30.92 20.20 14.44
C THR A 360 32.06 20.73 15.30
N ASN A 361 32.34 22.03 15.24
CA ASN A 361 33.39 22.66 16.05
C ASN A 361 33.05 22.63 17.54
N SER A 362 31.78 22.86 17.91
CA SER A 362 31.30 22.77 19.29
C SER A 362 31.43 21.34 19.82
N THR A 363 31.06 20.35 19.02
CA THR A 363 31.19 18.92 19.36
C THR A 363 32.65 18.55 19.57
N LYS A 364 33.56 18.98 18.70
CA LYS A 364 35.01 18.75 18.86
C LYS A 364 35.54 19.32 20.17
N LYS A 365 35.16 20.57 20.51
CA LYS A 365 35.54 21.19 21.80
C LYS A 365 34.99 20.42 22.99
N PHE A 366 33.73 19.99 22.93
CA PHE A 366 33.12 19.19 24.00
C PHE A 366 33.87 17.87 24.22
N VAL A 367 34.21 17.15 23.15
CA VAL A 367 35.00 15.90 23.24
C VAL A 367 36.37 16.16 23.85
N GLN A 368 37.04 17.25 23.50
CA GLN A 368 38.33 17.62 24.11
C GLN A 368 38.20 17.85 25.62
N VAL A 369 37.17 18.57 26.07
CA VAL A 369 36.91 18.82 27.50
C VAL A 369 36.60 17.51 28.24
N GLN A 370 35.80 16.62 27.64
CA GLN A 370 35.51 15.30 28.20
C GLN A 370 36.77 14.46 28.36
N ASN A 371 37.62 14.40 27.34
CA ASN A 371 38.89 13.66 27.41
C ASN A 371 39.82 14.19 28.52
N LEU A 372 39.91 15.51 28.68
CA LEU A 372 40.67 16.11 29.78
C LEU A 372 40.09 15.74 31.15
N SER A 373 38.77 15.76 31.28
CA SER A 373 38.08 15.40 32.53
C SER A 373 38.31 13.93 32.91
N VAL A 374 38.21 13.03 31.93
CA VAL A 374 38.49 11.59 32.11
C VAL A 374 39.95 11.38 32.52
N ASN A 375 40.91 12.05 31.87
CA ASN A 375 42.32 11.93 32.23
C ASN A 375 42.61 12.42 33.66
N ASN A 376 41.99 13.52 34.08
CA ASN A 376 42.12 14.02 35.45
C ASN A 376 41.53 13.05 36.48
N LEU A 377 40.34 12.50 36.20
CA LEU A 377 39.72 11.50 37.07
C LEU A 377 40.59 10.24 37.20
N ASN A 378 41.18 9.76 36.10
CA ASN A 378 42.09 8.62 36.14
C ASN A 378 43.31 8.90 37.04
N LEU A 379 43.91 10.09 36.94
CA LEU A 379 45.02 10.50 37.81
C LEU A 379 44.63 10.55 39.30
N GLU A 380 43.43 11.05 39.62
CA GLU A 380 42.93 11.06 41.00
C GLU A 380 42.67 9.65 41.53
N ILE A 381 42.10 8.77 40.70
CA ILE A 381 41.87 7.36 41.03
C ILE A 381 43.21 6.67 41.30
N ASP A 382 44.19 6.81 40.42
CA ASP A 382 45.52 6.21 40.58
C ASP A 382 46.18 6.67 41.89
N THR A 383 46.11 7.98 42.18
CA THR A 383 46.62 8.56 43.44
C THR A 383 45.91 7.96 44.65
N SER A 384 44.58 7.80 44.58
CA SER A 384 43.79 7.21 45.67
C SER A 384 44.12 5.74 45.90
N ILE A 385 44.35 4.98 44.82
CA ILE A 385 44.80 3.58 44.89
C ILE A 385 46.15 3.49 45.59
N GLU A 386 47.13 4.32 45.22
CA GLU A 386 48.45 4.35 45.87
C GLU A 386 48.36 4.65 47.37
N GLN A 387 47.55 5.64 47.76
CA GLN A 387 47.32 5.97 49.16
C GLN A 387 46.68 4.81 49.93
N THR A 388 45.70 4.14 49.32
CA THR A 388 45.00 2.99 49.93
C THR A 388 45.96 1.81 50.11
N LEU A 389 46.78 1.50 49.11
CA LEU A 389 47.82 0.45 49.21
C LEU A 389 48.85 0.76 50.30
N SER A 390 49.25 2.03 50.44
CA SER A 390 50.16 2.45 51.53
C SER A 390 49.53 2.25 52.92
N LEU A 391 48.24 2.54 53.07
CA LEU A 391 47.51 2.30 54.32
C LEU A 391 47.39 0.80 54.64
N ILE A 392 47.09 -0.04 53.65
CA ILE A 392 47.04 -1.50 53.81
C ILE A 392 48.38 -2.02 54.33
N ASN A 393 49.49 -1.62 53.71
CA ASN A 393 50.82 -2.03 54.16
C ASN A 393 51.12 -1.63 55.62
N LYS A 394 50.69 -0.44 56.06
CA LYS A 394 50.84 -0.01 57.47
C LYS A 394 49.98 -0.83 58.44
N VAL A 395 48.78 -1.23 58.02
CA VAL A 395 47.92 -2.10 58.83
C VAL A 395 48.53 -3.49 58.96
N ASP A 396 49.13 -4.01 57.88
CA ASP A 396 49.84 -5.29 57.92
C ASP A 396 51.05 -5.23 58.86
N GLU A 397 51.83 -4.15 58.82
CA GLU A 397 52.94 -3.89 59.76
C GLU A 397 52.44 -3.84 61.22
N LEU A 398 51.37 -3.08 61.50
CA LEU A 398 50.77 -3.00 62.83
C LEU A 398 50.24 -4.35 63.32
N THR A 399 49.67 -5.15 62.43
CA THR A 399 49.19 -6.51 62.75
C THR A 399 50.37 -7.40 63.15
N HIS A 400 51.47 -7.34 62.40
CA HIS A 400 52.69 -8.06 62.72
C HIS A 400 53.30 -7.63 64.07
N ASP A 401 53.32 -6.33 64.34
CA ASP A 401 53.78 -5.79 65.62
C ASP A 401 52.88 -6.26 66.78
N MET A 402 51.56 -6.25 66.60
CA MET A 402 50.60 -6.76 67.59
C MET A 402 50.78 -8.25 67.87
N ASP A 403 50.97 -9.07 66.83
CA ASP A 403 51.25 -10.50 66.99
C ASP A 403 52.55 -10.73 67.76
N THR A 404 53.58 -9.92 67.50
CA THR A 404 54.86 -9.96 68.21
C THR A 404 54.69 -9.62 69.69
N VAL A 405 53.94 -8.56 70.01
CA VAL A 405 53.63 -8.17 71.39
C VAL A 405 52.83 -9.27 72.11
N ASN A 406 51.84 -9.85 71.44
CA ASN A 406 51.02 -10.93 71.99
C ASN A 406 51.88 -12.16 72.32
N ASN A 407 52.78 -12.56 71.41
CA ASN A 407 53.71 -13.66 71.63
C ASN A 407 54.66 -13.41 72.82
N LEU A 408 55.15 -12.19 72.99
CA LEU A 408 55.98 -11.80 74.15
C LEU A 408 55.18 -11.87 75.46
N ALA A 409 53.90 -11.46 75.45
CA ALA A 409 53.04 -11.52 76.63
C ALA A 409 52.77 -12.96 77.11
N TYR A 410 52.70 -13.94 76.20
CA TYR A 410 52.57 -15.36 76.55
C TYR A 410 53.87 -16.01 77.07
N GLN A 411 55.02 -15.34 76.96
CA GLN A 411 56.31 -15.82 77.46
C GLN A 411 56.69 -15.28 78.85
N MET A 412 55.93 -14.31 79.37
CA MET A 412 56.02 -13.78 80.74
C MET A 412 55.01 -14.46 81.66
#